data_AF-A0A2B7YPB6-F1
#
_entry.id   AF-A0A2B7YPB6-F1
#
_cell.length_a   1.000
_cell.length_b   1.000
_cell.length_c   1.000
_cell.angle_alpha   90.00
_cell.angle_beta   90.00
_cell.angle_gamma   90.00
#
_symmetry.space_group_name_H-M   'P 1'
#
loop_
_entity.id
_entity.type
_entity.pdbx_description
1 polymer ?
#
loop_
_entity_poly.entity_id
_entity_poly.type
_entity_poly.pdbx_seq_one_letter_code
_entity_poly.pdbx_strand_id
1 'polypeptide(L)'
;MVSTNSEIILSEIDGAKKKNIEIIEKLKELNITKQNSKKLIELFKSKEKVSCASLANYLDISERTANRLLLKLEENNLAISDLVKINRGRPKKLYKFSF
;
A
#
# COMPACT_ATOMS: atom_id res chain seq x y z
N MET A 1 11.93 21.11 -33.04
CA MET A 1 10.93 21.00 -31.97
C MET A 1 10.94 19.55 -31.46
N VAL A 2 11.65 19.26 -30.36
CA VAL A 2 11.74 17.91 -29.76
C VAL A 2 11.45 17.93 -28.24
N SER A 3 11.13 19.10 -27.66
CA SER A 3 11.09 19.30 -26.19
C SER A 3 9.87 18.73 -25.47
N THR A 4 8.77 18.45 -26.16
CA THR A 4 7.48 18.17 -25.49
C THR A 4 7.47 16.83 -24.74
N ASN A 5 8.07 15.78 -25.30
CA ASN A 5 8.05 14.45 -24.67
C ASN A 5 8.92 14.38 -23.42
N SER A 6 10.08 15.03 -23.43
CA SER A 6 11.02 15.05 -22.31
C SER A 6 10.45 15.83 -21.11
N GLU A 7 9.79 16.96 -21.37
CA GLU A 7 9.14 17.78 -20.34
C GLU A 7 7.95 17.05 -19.69
N ILE A 8 7.13 16.36 -20.50
CA ILE A 8 6.02 15.53 -20.00
C ILE A 8 6.56 14.43 -19.06
N ILE A 9 7.56 13.66 -19.52
CA ILE A 9 8.17 12.58 -18.71
C ILE A 9 8.77 13.13 -17.40
N LEU A 10 9.46 14.27 -17.44
CA LEU A 10 10.01 14.89 -16.23
C LEU A 10 8.90 15.30 -15.25
N SER A 11 7.82 15.89 -15.74
CA SER A 11 6.69 16.31 -14.91
C SER A 11 5.94 15.13 -14.30
N GLU A 12 5.82 14.01 -15.02
CA GLU A 12 5.24 12.77 -14.51
C GLU A 12 6.10 12.14 -13.40
N ILE A 13 7.43 12.14 -13.58
CA ILE A 13 8.38 11.67 -12.56
C ILE A 13 8.28 12.52 -11.29
N ASP A 14 8.21 13.84 -11.44
CA ASP A 14 8.10 14.76 -10.30
C ASP A 14 6.76 14.61 -9.57
N GLY A 15 5.67 14.47 -10.32
CA GLY A 15 4.34 14.18 -9.77
C GLY A 15 4.29 12.86 -8.99
N ALA A 16 4.85 11.79 -9.55
CA ALA A 16 4.92 10.49 -8.88
C ALA A 16 5.79 10.54 -7.61
N LYS A 17 6.87 11.31 -7.63
CA LYS A 17 7.74 11.52 -6.46
C LYS A 17 7.00 12.28 -5.35
N LYS A 18 6.31 13.37 -5.70
CA LYS A 18 5.49 14.15 -4.77
C LYS A 18 4.41 13.31 -4.12
N LYS A 19 3.68 12.50 -4.91
CA LYS A 19 2.66 11.58 -4.37
C LYS A 19 3.29 10.57 -3.40
N ASN A 20 4.43 9.96 -3.74
CA ASN A 20 5.08 9.01 -2.82
C ASN A 20 5.51 9.67 -1.50
N ILE A 21 5.93 10.93 -1.52
CA ILE A 21 6.29 11.69 -0.31
C ILE A 21 5.06 11.88 0.59
N GLU A 22 3.94 12.33 0.02
CA GLU A 22 2.68 12.51 0.74
C GLU A 22 2.21 11.21 1.40
N ILE A 23 2.33 10.08 0.70
CA ILE A 23 1.99 8.76 1.25
C ILE A 23 2.92 8.39 2.40
N ILE A 24 4.23 8.63 2.27
CA ILE A 24 5.20 8.37 3.34
C ILE A 24 4.88 9.20 4.58
N GLU A 25 4.46 10.45 4.43
CA GLU A 25 4.07 11.34 5.53
C GLU A 25 2.84 10.81 6.26
N LYS A 26 1.76 10.46 5.53
CA LYS A 26 0.56 9.82 6.12
C LYS A 26 0.92 8.54 6.88
N LEU A 27 1.78 7.69 6.31
CA LEU A 27 2.21 6.45 6.95
C LEU A 27 3.10 6.71 8.19
N LYS A 28 3.90 7.77 8.18
CA LYS A 28 4.73 8.17 9.32
C LYS A 28 3.87 8.58 10.51
N GLU A 29 2.77 9.30 10.29
CA GLU A 29 1.79 9.65 11.34
C GLU A 29 1.17 8.39 11.99
N LEU A 30 1.13 7.28 11.26
CA LEU A 30 0.69 5.98 11.77
C LEU A 30 1.82 5.16 12.41
N ASN A 31 3.00 5.75 12.66
CA ASN A 31 4.19 5.08 13.19
C ASN A 31 4.72 3.94 12.31
N ILE A 32 4.53 4.05 10.99
CA ILE A 32 5.08 3.09 10.03
C ILE A 32 6.46 3.57 9.60
N THR A 33 7.45 2.68 9.64
CA THR A 33 8.83 3.01 9.31
C THR A 33 8.95 3.36 7.82
N LYS A 34 9.90 4.23 7.48
CA LYS A 34 10.19 4.62 6.09
C LYS A 34 10.42 3.41 5.16
N GLN A 35 11.07 2.36 5.67
CA GLN A 35 11.30 1.12 4.91
C GLN A 35 9.99 0.41 4.59
N ASN A 36 9.11 0.24 5.58
CA ASN A 36 7.81 -0.39 5.37
C ASN A 36 6.90 0.48 4.49
N SER A 37 6.97 1.80 4.60
CA SER A 37 6.23 2.72 3.72
C SER A 37 6.60 2.53 2.25
N LYS A 38 7.89 2.36 1.93
CA LYS A 38 8.33 2.07 0.55
C LYS A 38 7.74 0.76 0.03
N LYS A 39 7.82 -0.30 0.84
CA LYS A 39 7.23 -1.62 0.52
C LYS A 39 5.71 -1.54 0.29
N LEU A 40 4.99 -0.78 1.12
CA LEU A 40 3.55 -0.56 0.95
C LEU A 40 3.22 0.24 -0.33
N ILE A 41 4.05 1.22 -0.69
CA ILE A 41 3.90 1.98 -1.95
C ILE A 41 4.13 1.07 -3.17
N GLU A 42 5.09 0.15 -3.12
CA GLU A 42 5.31 -0.85 -4.18
C GLU A 42 4.08 -1.75 -4.37
N LEU A 43 3.53 -2.28 -3.26
CA LEU A 43 2.29 -3.05 -3.28
C LEU A 43 1.12 -2.22 -3.83
N PHE A 44 0.99 -0.96 -3.44
CA PHE A 44 -0.03 -0.06 -3.97
C PHE A 44 0.10 0.12 -5.49
N LYS A 45 1.31 0.32 -6.00
CA LYS A 45 1.58 0.45 -7.45
C LYS A 45 1.25 -0.83 -8.22
N SER A 46 1.45 -2.00 -7.61
CA SER A 46 1.07 -3.29 -8.21
C SER A 46 -0.45 -3.47 -8.35
N LYS A 47 -1.26 -2.68 -7.62
CA LYS A 47 -2.73 -2.78 -7.52
C LYS A 47 -3.23 -4.13 -6.99
N GLU A 48 -2.36 -4.96 -6.44
CA GLU A 48 -2.71 -6.26 -5.87
C GLU A 48 -3.49 -6.10 -4.55
N LYS A 49 -4.41 -7.03 -4.32
CA LYS A 49 -5.04 -7.18 -3.01
C LYS A 49 -4.17 -8.05 -2.12
N VAL A 50 -3.99 -7.64 -0.88
CA VAL A 50 -3.16 -8.36 0.09
C VAL A 50 -4.02 -8.99 1.18
N SER A 51 -3.63 -10.18 1.59
CA SER A 51 -4.11 -10.78 2.83
C SER A 51 -3.15 -10.50 3.98
N CYS A 52 -3.62 -10.76 5.21
CA CYS A 52 -2.76 -10.73 6.40
C CYS A 52 -1.47 -11.57 6.21
N ALA A 53 -1.62 -12.83 5.79
CA ALA A 53 -0.50 -13.74 5.55
C ALA A 53 0.47 -13.25 4.46
N SER A 54 -0.04 -12.76 3.32
CA SER A 54 0.81 -12.29 2.23
C SER A 54 1.57 -11.01 2.61
N LEU A 55 0.93 -10.09 3.36
CA LEU A 55 1.60 -8.89 3.86
C LEU A 55 2.66 -9.23 4.91
N ALA A 56 2.36 -10.16 5.81
CA ALA A 56 3.29 -10.65 6.82
C ALA A 56 4.58 -11.18 6.17
N ASN A 57 4.44 -12.03 5.15
CA ASN A 57 5.56 -12.55 4.38
C ASN A 57 6.35 -11.45 3.65
N TYR A 58 5.65 -10.49 3.01
CA TYR A 58 6.32 -9.42 2.26
C TYR A 58 7.11 -8.45 3.14
N LEU A 59 6.57 -8.13 4.32
CA LEU A 59 7.19 -7.23 5.28
C LEU A 59 8.16 -7.93 6.23
N ASP A 60 8.22 -9.26 6.22
CA ASP A 60 8.97 -10.08 7.18
C ASP A 60 8.58 -9.79 8.63
N ILE A 61 7.27 -9.87 8.90
CA ILE A 61 6.68 -9.62 10.23
C ILE A 61 5.67 -10.71 10.57
N SER A 62 5.29 -10.81 11.85
CA SER A 62 4.21 -11.73 12.24
C SER A 62 2.87 -11.35 11.60
N GLU A 63 2.03 -12.35 11.35
CA GLU A 63 0.63 -12.14 10.91
C GLU A 63 -0.14 -11.24 11.88
N ARG A 64 0.11 -11.33 13.19
CA ARG A 64 -0.52 -10.44 14.17
C ARG A 64 -0.17 -8.98 13.91
N THR A 65 1.10 -8.69 13.63
CA THR A 65 1.56 -7.33 13.31
C THR A 65 1.00 -6.86 11.97
N ALA A 66 0.97 -7.73 10.96
CA ALA A 66 0.40 -7.43 9.66
C ALA A 66 -1.11 -7.13 9.76
N ASN A 67 -1.86 -7.90 10.54
CA ASN A 67 -3.28 -7.67 10.79
C ASN A 67 -3.52 -6.31 11.46
N ARG A 68 -2.76 -5.99 12.52
CA ARG A 68 -2.87 -4.69 13.20
C ARG A 68 -2.56 -3.53 12.24
N LEU A 69 -1.56 -3.68 11.38
CA LEU A 69 -1.22 -2.70 10.36
C LEU A 69 -2.38 -2.52 9.36
N LEU A 70 -2.93 -3.61 8.82
CA LEU A 70 -4.04 -3.56 7.87
C LEU A 70 -5.30 -2.91 8.45
N LEU A 71 -5.65 -3.25 9.69
CA LEU A 71 -6.75 -2.61 10.42
C LEU A 71 -6.48 -1.12 10.61
N LYS A 72 -5.28 -0.74 11.04
CA LYS A 72 -4.92 0.67 11.22
C LYS A 72 -4.99 1.45 9.91
N LEU A 73 -4.58 0.86 8.79
CA LEU A 73 -4.70 1.48 7.46
C LEU A 73 -6.17 1.65 7.07
N GLU A 74 -7.01 0.64 7.31
CA GLU A 74 -8.46 0.69 7.04
C GLU A 74 -9.17 1.75 7.88
N GLU A 75 -8.89 1.81 9.19
CA GLU A 75 -9.41 2.83 10.11
C GLU A 75 -9.06 4.26 9.70
N ASN A 76 -7.95 4.45 8.99
CA ASN A 76 -7.48 5.74 8.49
C ASN A 76 -7.81 5.99 7.01
N ASN A 77 -8.69 5.19 6.41
CA ASN A 77 -9.09 5.27 5.00
C ASN A 77 -7.93 5.10 3.99
N LEU A 78 -6.83 4.46 4.40
CA LEU A 78 -5.67 4.15 3.56
C LEU A 78 -5.72 2.72 3.00
N ALA A 79 -6.70 1.92 3.42
CA ALA A 79 -7.04 0.65 2.81
C ALA A 79 -8.54 0.40 2.84
N ILE A 80 -9.03 -0.37 1.87
CA ILE A 80 -10.40 -0.89 1.83
C ILE A 80 -10.31 -2.41 1.85
N SER A 81 -11.23 -3.07 2.53
CA SER A 81 -11.26 -4.53 2.59
C SER A 81 -12.50 -5.14 1.96
N ASP A 82 -12.32 -6.36 1.45
CA ASP A 82 -13.40 -7.22 0.96
C ASP A 82 -13.30 -8.59 1.62
N LEU A 83 -14.46 -9.20 1.89
CA LEU A 83 -14.54 -10.60 2.30
C LEU A 83 -14.72 -11.49 1.07
N VAL A 84 -13.74 -12.34 0.81
CA VAL A 84 -13.76 -13.31 -0.29
C VAL A 84 -14.19 -14.67 0.23
N LYS A 85 -15.26 -15.22 -0.34
CA LYS A 85 -15.73 -16.57 -0.03
C LYS A 85 -14.71 -17.58 -0.54
N ILE A 86 -14.43 -18.59 0.28
CA ILE A 86 -13.52 -19.69 -0.04
C ILE A 86 -14.28 -21.02 0.01
N ASN A 87 -13.76 -22.04 -0.67
CA ASN A 87 -14.43 -23.33 -0.80
C ASN A 87 -14.58 -24.09 0.54
N ARG A 88 -13.69 -23.86 1.52
CA ARG A 88 -13.79 -24.43 2.87
C ARG A 88 -13.25 -23.43 3.90
N GLY A 89 -13.93 -23.30 5.05
CA GLY A 89 -13.51 -22.43 6.15
C GLY A 89 -14.18 -21.05 6.13
N ARG A 90 -13.65 -20.13 6.94
CA ARG A 90 -14.18 -18.76 7.05
C ARG A 90 -13.77 -17.92 5.83
N PRO A 91 -14.62 -17.01 5.35
CA PRO A 91 -14.26 -16.06 4.30
C PRO A 91 -12.95 -15.33 4.63
N LYS A 92 -12.12 -15.12 3.62
CA LYS A 92 -10.82 -14.47 3.76
C LYS A 92 -10.97 -12.98 3.55
N LYS A 93 -10.45 -12.18 4.48
CA LYS A 93 -10.39 -10.72 4.34
C LYS A 93 -9.17 -10.34 3.49
N LEU A 94 -9.41 -9.64 2.39
CA LEU A 94 -8.39 -9.08 1.51
C LEU A 94 -8.47 -7.56 1.55
N TYR A 95 -7.32 -6.90 1.44
CA TYR A 95 -7.18 -5.46 1.52
C TYR A 95 -6.62 -4.90 0.23
N LYS A 96 -7.14 -3.76 -0.21
CA LYS A 96 -6.61 -2.94 -1.29
C LYS A 96 -6.19 -1.59 -0.71
N PHE A 97 -4.95 -1.17 -0.95
CA PHE A 97 -4.49 0.14 -0.51
C PHE A 97 -5.13 1.27 -1.33
N SER A 98 -5.43 2.39 -0.67
CA SER A 98 -6.21 3.52 -1.21
C SER A 98 -5.48 4.87 -1.07
N PHE A 99 -4.16 4.86 -1.15
CA PHE A 99 -3.29 6.03 -0.98
C PHE A 99 -3.44 7.15 -2.04
#